data_AF-A0A960HHE1-F1
#
_entry.id   AF-A0A960HHE1-F1
#
_cell.length_a   1.000
_cell.length_b   1.000
_cell.length_c   1.000
_cell.angle_alpha   90.00
_cell.angle_beta   90.00
_cell.angle_gamma   90.00
#
_symmetry.space_group_name_H-M   'P 1'
#
loop_
_entity.id
_entity.type
_entity.pdbx_description
1 polymer ?
#
loop_
_entity_poly.entity_id
_entity_poly.type
_entity_poly.pdbx_seq_one_letter_code
_entity_poly.pdbx_strand_id
1 'polypeptide(L)' 'MGTEHTTAPADGGGAPAGATRTAFRTCPLCEAGCGLEITIMGDRVTRIRGDREDVFSGGFLCP' A
#
# COMPACT_ATOMS: atom_id res chain seq x y z
N MET A 1 -6.16 -23.38 -0.58
CA MET A 1 -5.82 -22.69 -1.84
C MET A 1 -6.03 -21.20 -1.60
N GLY A 2 -5.16 -20.46 -0.93
CA GLY A 2 -3.70 -20.61 -0.78
C GLY A 2 -3.00 -19.42 -1.44
N THR A 3 -3.42 -18.21 -1.12
CA THR A 3 -2.68 -16.98 -1.43
C THR A 3 -2.59 -16.18 -0.14
N GLU A 4 -1.87 -16.74 0.83
CA GLU A 4 -1.27 -15.94 1.89
C GLU A 4 -0.30 -14.97 1.21
N HIS A 5 -0.86 -13.83 0.80
CA HIS A 5 -0.07 -12.66 0.50
C HIS A 5 0.73 -12.38 1.76
N THR A 6 2.02 -12.71 1.72
CA THR A 6 2.97 -12.25 2.73
C THR A 6 3.01 -10.73 2.62
N THR A 7 2.07 -10.06 3.29
CA THR A 7 2.10 -8.62 3.47
C THR A 7 3.20 -8.37 4.49
N ALA A 8 4.37 -7.98 3.99
CA ALA A 8 5.46 -7.51 4.82
C ALA A 8 4.95 -6.39 5.75
N PRO A 9 5.25 -6.44 7.06
CA PRO A 9 5.04 -5.30 7.92
C PRO A 9 6.02 -4.23 7.44
N ALA A 10 5.48 -3.12 6.95
CA ALA A 10 6.30 -1.93 6.71
C ALA A 10 5.92 -0.89 7.77
N ASP A 11 6.31 -1.21 8.99
CA ASP A 11 6.60 -0.19 10.00
C ASP A 11 7.97 0.38 9.60
N GLY A 12 7.95 1.20 8.55
CA GLY A 12 9.16 1.57 7.83
C GLY A 12 9.89 2.73 8.47
N GLY A 13 10.91 2.41 9.27
CA GLY A 13 12.03 3.31 9.56
C GLY A 13 12.64 3.87 8.26
N GLY A 14 13.14 5.10 8.35
CA GLY A 14 13.52 5.93 7.20
C GLY A 14 14.49 5.27 6.22
N ALA A 15 14.08 5.17 4.96
CA ALA A 15 14.97 4.81 3.86
C ALA A 15 15.90 6.00 3.56
N PRO A 16 17.11 5.77 3.00
CA PRO A 16 18.02 6.86 2.66
C PRO A 16 17.36 7.84 1.68
N ALA A 17 17.68 9.13 1.83
CA ALA A 17 17.15 10.23 1.02
C ALA A 17 17.43 9.99 -0.47
N GLY A 18 16.43 9.50 -1.20
CA GLY A 18 16.51 9.19 -2.63
C GLY A 18 16.06 7.77 -2.99
N ALA A 19 16.04 6.82 -2.05
CA ALA A 19 15.52 5.49 -2.31
C ALA A 19 13.99 5.50 -2.41
N THR A 20 13.45 4.93 -3.48
CA THR A 20 12.00 4.76 -3.67
C THR A 20 11.61 3.33 -3.33
N ARG A 21 10.56 3.16 -2.52
CA ARG A 21 9.96 1.86 -2.20
C ARG A 21 8.45 1.91 -2.31
N THR A 22 7.86 0.74 -2.56
CA THR A 22 6.40 0.55 -2.56
C THR A 22 5.99 -0.19 -1.29
N ALA A 23 4.88 0.22 -0.68
CA ALA A 23 4.25 -0.45 0.44
C ALA A 23 2.77 -0.69 0.15
N PHE A 24 2.25 -1.85 0.56
CA PHE A 24 0.85 -2.23 0.37
C PHE A 24 0.08 -2.19 1.68
N ARG A 25 -1.08 -1.54 1.73
CA ARG A 25 -1.87 -1.36 2.96
C ARG A 25 -3.35 -1.46 2.70
N THR A 26 -4.09 -1.90 3.70
CA THR A 26 -5.54 -1.75 3.74
C THR A 26 -5.90 -0.29 4.03
N CYS A 27 -6.85 0.26 3.28
CA CYS A 27 -7.38 1.59 3.51
C CYS A 27 -8.02 1.67 4.91
N PRO A 28 -7.58 2.61 5.78
CA PRO A 28 -8.09 2.69 7.15
C PRO A 28 -9.34 3.57 7.28
N LEU A 29 -9.89 4.09 6.18
CA LEU A 29 -10.95 5.11 6.22
C LEU A 29 -12.34 4.51 6.42
N CYS A 30 -12.57 3.31 5.93
CA CYS A 30 -13.83 2.59 6.08
C CYS A 30 -13.56 1.08 6.19
N GLU A 31 -14.60 0.34 6.52
CA GLU A 31 -14.54 -1.10 6.78
C GLU A 31 -14.55 -1.94 5.49
N ALA A 32 -14.68 -1.30 4.33
CA ALA A 32 -14.57 -1.99 3.04
C ALA A 32 -13.17 -2.59 2.83
N GLY A 33 -12.14 -1.96 3.41
CA GLY A 33 -10.80 -2.54 3.41
C GLY A 33 -10.13 -2.58 2.03
N CYS A 34 -10.36 -1.58 1.16
CA CYS A 34 -9.70 -1.51 -0.15
C CYS A 34 -8.16 -1.55 -0.04
N GLY A 35 -7.49 -2.24 -0.96
CA GLY A 35 -6.03 -2.28 -1.05
C GLY A 35 -5.43 -0.96 -1.56
N LEU A 36 -4.30 -0.54 -0.98
CA LEU A 36 -3.53 0.65 -1.34
C LEU A 36 -2.11 0.29 -1.78
N GLU A 37 -1.66 0.86 -2.89
CA GLU A 37 -0.26 0.94 -3.29
C GLU A 37 0.29 2.32 -2.93
N ILE A 38 1.32 2.35 -2.07
CA ILE A 38 1.92 3.58 -1.54
C ILE A 38 3.37 3.69 -2.01
N THR A 39 3.69 4.74 -2.75
CA THR A 39 5.08 5.07 -3.13
C THR A 39 5.70 5.98 -2.08
N ILE A 40 6.85 5.58 -1.56
CA ILE A 40 7.61 6.29 -0.51
C ILE A 40 9.00 6.59 -1.06
N MET A 41 9.41 7.85 -1.00
CA MET A 41 10.76 8.31 -1.33
C MET A 41 11.45 8.77 -0.05
N GLY A 42 12.48 8.05 0.39
CA GLY A 42 13.07 8.24 1.71
C GLY A 42 12.06 7.96 2.82
N ASP A 43 11.65 9.00 3.55
CA ASP A 43 10.62 9.00 4.59
C ASP A 43 9.29 9.63 4.13
N ARG A 44 9.23 10.15 2.89
CA ARG A 44 8.07 10.90 2.39
C ARG A 44 7.20 10.04 1.50
N VAL A 45 5.90 9.99 1.79
CA VAL A 45 4.90 9.47 0.86
C VAL A 45 4.75 10.43 -0.31
N THR A 46 4.92 9.95 -1.53
CA THR A 46 4.86 10.75 -2.76
C THR A 46 3.66 10.40 -3.63
N ARG A 47 3.09 9.20 -3.48
CA ARG A 47 1.91 8.76 -4.23
C ARG A 47 1.14 7.71 -3.44
N ILE A 48 -0.19 7.80 -3.50
CA ILE A 48 -1.13 6.78 -3.02
C ILE A 48 -2.08 6.48 -4.17
N ARG A 49 -2.31 5.20 -4.46
CA ARG A 49 -3.33 4.70 -5.39
C ARG A 49 -3.98 3.44 -4.84
N GLY A 50 -5.10 3.05 -5.43
CA GLY A 50 -5.64 1.72 -5.20
C GLY A 50 -4.69 0.67 -5.78
N ASP A 51 -4.50 -0.41 -5.03
CA ASP A 51 -3.75 -1.56 -5.50
C ASP A 51 -4.57 -2.28 -6.58
N ARG A 52 -4.05 -2.31 -7.82
CA ARG A 52 -4.74 -2.93 -8.96
C ARG A 52 -4.86 -4.44 -8.84
N GLU A 53 -3.97 -5.05 -8.07
CA GLU A 53 -3.93 -6.50 -7.87
C GLU A 53 -4.73 -6.92 -6.63
N ASP A 54 -5.27 -5.97 -5.86
CA ASP A 54 -6.14 -6.28 -4.73
C ASP A 54 -7.44 -6.92 -5.19
N VAL A 55 -7.68 -8.17 -4.77
CA VAL A 55 -8.80 -8.99 -5.23
C VAL A 55 -10.17 -8.43 -4.89
N PHE A 56 -10.25 -7.62 -3.83
CA PHE A 56 -11.50 -7.06 -3.35
C PHE A 56 -11.85 -5.76 -4.08
N SER A 57 -10.88 -4.84 -4.19
CA SER A 57 -11.12 -3.50 -4.74
C SER A 57 -10.70 -3.33 -6.20
N GLY A 58 -9.82 -4.18 -6.74
CA GLY A 58 -9.35 -4.10 -8.14
C GLY A 58 -8.75 -2.74 -8.51
N GLY A 59 -8.18 -2.04 -7.53
CA GLY A 59 -7.65 -0.68 -7.67
C GLY A 59 -8.68 0.45 -7.53
N PHE A 60 -9.94 0.15 -7.21
CA PHE A 60 -10.94 1.17 -6.89
C PHE A 60 -10.69 1.79 -5.52
N LEU A 61 -10.83 3.11 -5.43
CA LEU A 61 -10.83 3.86 -4.18
C LEU A 61 -12.13 4.64 -4.04
N CYS A 62 -12.65 4.70 -2.81
CA CYS A 62 -13.79 5.54 -2.45
C CYS A 62 -13.47 7.03 -2.75
N PRO A 63 -14.50 7.84 -3.11
CA PRO A 63 -14.35 9.27 -3.33
C PRO A 63 -14.01 10.05 -2.04
#